data_AF-A0A7R9MET5-F1
#
_entry.id   AF-A0A7R9MET5-F1
#
_cell.length_a   1.000
_cell.length_b   1.000
_cell.length_c   1.000
_cell.angle_alpha   90.00
_cell.angle_beta   90.00
_cell.angle_gamma   90.00
#
_symmetry.space_group_name_H-M   'P 1'
#
loop_
_entity.id
_entity.type
_entity.pdbx_description
1 polymer ?
#
loop_
_entity_poly.entity_id
_entity_poly.type
_entity_poly.pdbx_seq_one_letter_code
_entity_poly.pdbx_strand_id
1 'polypeptide(L)' 'VVVNAPDYNANNGFTLTTYKPPNPTKGSGLHRYVILAYNQTERLTLDPDDTNLEKFDVNQFATQNKLGKPFAGNFFQVRA' A
#
# COMPACT_ATOMS: atom_id res chain seq x y z
N VAL A 1 -2.57 3.23 -2.52
CA VAL A 1 -1.17 3.43 -2.09
C VAL A 1 -0.93 4.92 -1.96
N VAL A 2 -0.23 5.36 -0.92
CA VAL A 2 0.16 6.77 -0.73
C VAL A 2 1.68 6.80 -0.62
N VAL A 3 2.31 7.75 -1.31
CA VAL A 3 3.77 7.98 -1.29
C VAL A 3 4.05 9.44 -0.92
N ASN A 4 5.29 9.77 -0.59
CA ASN A 4 5.73 11.12 -0.23
C ASN A 4 4.92 11.73 0.92
N ALA A 5 4.43 10.90 1.84
CA ALA A 5 3.76 11.38 3.05
C ALA A 5 4.81 12.08 3.93
N PRO A 6 4.61 13.36 4.29
CA PRO A 6 5.49 14.04 5.22
C PRO A 6 5.29 13.47 6.63
N ASP A 7 6.40 13.20 7.31
CA ASP A 7 6.45 12.56 8.62
C ASP A 7 5.63 11.25 8.65
N TYR A 8 4.48 11.28 9.33
CA TYR A 8 3.56 10.15 9.46
C TYR A 8 2.14 10.52 9.00
N ASN A 9 1.99 11.62 8.25
CA ASN A 9 0.69 12.11 7.81
C ASN A 9 0.39 11.68 6.38
N ALA A 10 -0.25 10.52 6.25
CA ALA A 10 -0.69 10.00 4.96
C ALA A 10 -1.71 10.90 4.24
N ASN A 11 -2.46 11.75 4.95
CA ASN A 11 -3.44 12.65 4.32
C ASN A 11 -2.77 13.75 3.48
N ASN A 12 -1.51 14.07 3.80
CA ASN A 12 -0.71 15.06 3.08
C ASN A 12 0.25 14.42 2.08
N GLY A 13 0.15 13.11 1.84
CA GLY A 13 0.95 12.40 0.84
C GLY A 13 0.35 12.48 -0.56
N PHE A 14 1.11 12.00 -1.54
CA PHE A 14 0.66 11.82 -2.91
C PHE A 14 -0.05 10.47 -3.05
N THR A 15 -1.35 10.50 -3.38
CA THR A 15 -2.17 9.30 -3.50
C THR A 15 -2.05 8.72 -4.91
N LEU A 16 -1.39 7.57 -5.05
CA LEU A 16 -1.34 6.81 -6.30
C LEU A 16 -2.61 5.99 -6.51
N THR A 17 -3.19 5.47 -5.42
CA THR A 17 -4.47 4.76 -5.49
C THR A 17 -5.29 5.08 -4.26
N THR A 18 -6.53 5.47 -4.48
CA THR A 18 -7.51 5.71 -3.43
C THR A 18 -7.76 4.44 -2.63
N TYR A 19 -8.08 4.62 -1.35
CA TYR A 19 -8.46 3.50 -0.49
C TYR A 19 -9.73 2.83 -1.01
N LYS A 20 -9.68 1.50 -1.13
CA LYS A 20 -10.85 0.66 -1.44
C LYS A 20 -11.18 -0.18 -0.20
N PRO A 21 -12.42 -0.13 0.31
CA PRO A 21 -12.82 -0.96 1.45
C PRO A 21 -12.65 -2.46 1.16
N PRO A 22 -12.39 -3.28 2.18
CA PRO A 22 -12.42 -4.73 2.09
C PRO A 22 -13.70 -5.24 1.41
N ASN A 23 -13.53 -6.06 0.37
CA ASN A 23 -14.64 -6.71 -0.33
C ASN A 23 -14.27 -8.17 -0.69
N PRO A 24 -14.06 -9.04 0.31
CA PRO A 24 -13.72 -10.43 0.06
C PRO A 24 -14.88 -11.17 -0.62
N THR A 25 -14.58 -12.16 -1.46
CA THR A 25 -15.64 -12.95 -2.13
C THR A 25 -16.35 -13.85 -1.13
N LYS A 26 -17.69 -13.93 -1.19
CA LYS A 26 -18.47 -14.85 -0.33
C LYS A 26 -17.97 -16.29 -0.46
N GLY A 27 -17.75 -16.96 0.67
CA GLY A 27 -17.27 -18.34 0.72
C GLY A 27 -15.75 -18.52 0.57
N SER A 28 -14.98 -17.45 0.35
CA SER A 28 -13.52 -17.53 0.21
C SER A 28 -12.74 -17.52 1.54
N GLY A 29 -13.45 -17.53 2.68
CA GLY A 29 -12.85 -17.52 4.02
C GLY A 29 -12.41 -16.13 4.49
N LEU A 30 -11.45 -16.09 5.43
CA LEU A 30 -10.89 -14.85 5.96
C LEU A 30 -9.79 -14.30 5.04
N HIS A 31 -9.94 -13.06 4.62
CA HIS A 31 -8.92 -12.33 3.86
C HIS A 31 -8.09 -11.46 4.81
N ARG A 32 -6.78 -11.41 4.59
CA ARG A 32 -5.86 -10.55 5.34
C ARG A 32 -5.66 -9.24 4.60
N TYR A 33 -5.91 -8.12 5.27
CA TYR A 33 -5.66 -6.78 4.77
C TYR A 33 -4.46 -6.23 5.55
N VAL A 34 -3.33 -6.12 4.87
CA VAL A 34 -2.04 -5.74 5.48
C VAL A 34 -1.76 -4.27 5.18
N ILE A 35 -1.44 -3.52 6.21
CA ILE A 35 -1.02 -2.12 6.15
C ILE A 35 0.47 -2.11 6.42
N LEU A 36 1.24 -1.54 5.49
CA LEU A 36 2.70 -1.45 5.58
C LEU A 36 3.12 0.01 5.42
N ALA A 37 4.10 0.43 6.21
CA ALA A 37 4.73 1.73 6.09
C ALA A 37 6.23 1.55 5.82
N TYR A 38 6.74 2.31 4.85
CA TYR A 38 8.13 2.26 4.40
C TYR A 38 8.77 3.65 4.55
N ASN A 39 10.06 3.66 4.92
CA ASN A 39 10.83 4.89 4.92
C ASN A 39 11.33 5.18 3.51
N GLN A 40 11.05 6.38 3.03
CA GLN A 40 11.57 6.86 1.75
C GLN A 40 12.87 7.62 1.97
N THR A 41 13.93 7.22 1.27
CA THR A 41 15.19 7.98 1.26
C THR A 41 15.15 9.14 0.27
N GLU A 42 14.27 9.07 -0.73
CA GLU A 42 14.11 10.04 -1.80
C GLU A 42 12.62 10.27 -2.11
N ARG A 43 12.31 11.43 -2.71
CA ARG A 43 10.98 11.72 -3.21
C ARG A 43 10.69 10.84 -4.42
N LEU A 44 9.57 10.12 -4.41
CA LEU A 44 9.14 9.30 -5.54
C LEU A 44 8.33 10.12 -6.53
N THR A 45 8.61 9.94 -7.83
CA THR A 45 7.83 10.51 -8.92
C THR A 45 7.22 9.35 -9.69
N LEU A 46 5.94 9.08 -9.43
CA LEU A 46 5.21 7.92 -9.94
C LEU A 46 3.90 8.39 -10.55
N ASP A 47 3.47 7.71 -11.61
CA ASP A 47 2.17 7.96 -12.24
C ASP A 47 1.08 7.13 -11.54
N PRO A 48 -0.03 7.74 -11.07
CA PRO A 48 -1.19 7.01 -10.58
C PRO A 48 -1.74 5.98 -11.58
N ASP A 49 -1.66 6.25 -12.88
CA ASP A 49 -2.20 5.38 -13.93
C ASP A 49 -1.40 4.07 -14.06
N ASP A 50 -0.14 4.07 -13.62
CA ASP A 50 0.72 2.87 -13.61
C ASP A 50 0.49 1.98 -12.37
N THR A 51 -0.34 2.41 -11.41
CA THR A 51 -0.52 1.69 -10.13
C THR A 51 -1.85 0.94 -10.08
N ASN A 52 -1.88 -0.29 -10.62
CA ASN A 52 -3.03 -1.19 -10.50
C ASN A 52 -2.93 -2.08 -9.24
N LEU A 53 -4.01 -2.14 -8.45
CA LEU A 53 -4.11 -2.94 -7.23
C LEU A 53 -4.47 -4.43 -7.42
N GLU A 54 -5.09 -4.83 -8.53
CA GLU A 54 -5.60 -6.21 -8.69
C GLU A 54 -4.51 -7.29 -8.65
N LYS A 55 -3.29 -6.95 -9.07
CA LYS A 55 -2.11 -7.82 -9.03
C LYS A 55 -0.91 -7.12 -8.43
N PHE A 56 -1.15 -6.24 -7.46
CA PHE A 56 -0.09 -5.46 -6.83
C PHE A 56 0.85 -6.36 -6.02
N ASP A 57 2.11 -6.41 -6.41
CA ASP A 57 3.19 -7.05 -5.65
C ASP A 57 3.94 -5.98 -4.84
N VAL A 58 3.71 -5.99 -3.53
CA VAL A 58 4.33 -5.03 -2.60
C VAL A 58 5.85 -5.21 -2.50
N ASN A 59 6.38 -6.42 -2.68
CA ASN A 59 7.83 -6.66 -2.63
C ASN A 59 8.50 -6.14 -3.89
N GLN A 60 7.86 -6.33 -5.04
CA GLN A 60 8.30 -5.75 -6.31
C GLN A 60 8.27 -4.23 -6.23
N PHE A 61 7.18 -3.64 -5.74
CA PHE A 61 7.05 -2.20 -5.57
C PHE A 61 8.15 -1.64 -4.64
N ALA A 62 8.39 -2.29 -3.50
CA ALA A 62 9.44 -1.87 -2.57
C ALA A 62 10.84 -1.96 -3.18
N THR A 63 11.10 -2.98 -4.00
CA THR A 63 12.39 -3.19 -4.68
C THR A 63 12.62 -2.14 -5.76
N GLN A 64 11.63 -1.91 -6.63
CA GLN A 64 11.69 -0.92 -7.72
C GLN A 64 11.92 0.50 -7.19
N ASN A 65 11.32 0.82 -6.05
CA ASN A 65 11.41 2.14 -5.42
C ASN A 65 12.46 2.23 -4.30
N LYS A 66 13.33 1.22 -4.15
CA LYS A 66 14.43 1.17 -3.17
C LYS A 66 13.99 1.45 -1.72
N LEU A 67 12.79 0.99 -1.35
CA LEU A 67 12.19 1.25 -0.03
C LEU A 67 12.77 0.38 1.09
N GLY A 68 13.50 -0.67 0.75
CA GLY A 68 14.03 -1.62 1.72
C GLY A 68 12.92 -2.39 2.45
N LYS A 69 13.09 -2.55 3.77
CA LYS A 69 12.12 -3.24 4.62
C LYS A 69 11.09 -2.27 5.18
N PRO A 70 9.83 -2.69 5.39
CA PRO A 70 8.85 -1.85 6.08
C PRO A 70 9.34 -1.54 7.50
N PHE A 71 9.15 -0.30 7.95
CA PHE A 71 9.50 0.10 9.33
C PHE A 71 8.35 -0.15 10.31
N ALA A 72 7.12 -0.22 9.81
CA ALA A 72 5.94 -0.56 10.58
C ALA A 72 4.96 -1.38 9.73
N GLY A 73 4.17 -2.20 10.41
CA GLY A 73 3.13 -3.00 9.78
C GLY A 73 2.02 -3.31 10.76
N ASN A 74 0.81 -3.43 10.23
CA ASN A 74 -0.35 -3.92 10.95
C ASN A 74 -1.25 -4.70 9.98
N PHE A 75 -2.20 -5.47 10.49
CA PHE A 75 -3.17 -6.15 9.63
C PHE A 75 -4.48 -6.39 10.36
N PHE A 76 -5.53 -6.61 9.57
CA PHE A 76 -6.81 -7.09 10.06
C PHE A 76 -7.37 -8.13 9.09
N GLN A 77 -8.43 -8.83 9.51
CA GLN A 77 -9.07 -9.85 8.71
C GLN A 77 -10.55 -9.55 8.52
N VAL A 78 -11.07 -9.85 7.33
CA VAL A 78 -12.49 -9.68 6.98
C VAL A 78 -12.99 -10.94 6.29
N ARG A 79 -14.25 -11.28 6.55
CA ARG A 79 -15.05 -12.26 5.79
C ARG A 79 -16.27 -11.55 5.22
N ALA A 80 -16.75 -12.01 4.07
CA ALA A 80 -18.04 -11.62 3.51
C ALA A 80 -19.20 -12.37 4.16
#